data_AF-A0A7L2WJX3-F1
#
_entry.id   AF-A0A7L2WJX3-F1
#
_cell.length_a   1.000
_cell.length_b   1.000
_cell.length_c   1.000
_cell.angle_alpha   90.00
_cell.angle_beta   90.00
_cell.angle_gamma   90.00
#
_symmetry.space_group_name_H-M   'P 1'
#
loop_
_entity.id
_entity.type
_entity.pdbx_description
1 polymer ?
#
loop_
_entity_poly.entity_id
_entity_poly.type
_entity_poly.pdbx_seq_one_letter_code
_entity_poly.pdbx_strand_id
1 'polypeptide(L)'
;RYVFAKNLFEAGHLQPLEWAIYQDWHGFLLRQLGPRATLHGFLYLRAMPQTCLERLRRRARSEEGGIQLGYLQQLHGQHERWLVEKTTEVHFADLKHVPVLVLDVDKDFEHDAAVQGVLMTQVG
;
A
#
# COMPACT_ATOMS: atom_id res chain seq x y z
N ARG A 1 8.44 1.32 -2.18
CA ARG A 1 9.39 1.17 -1.05
C ARG A 1 8.71 0.90 0.30
N TYR A 2 7.85 1.80 0.78
CA TYR A 2 7.39 1.83 2.18
C TYR A 2 6.45 0.71 2.65
N VAL A 3 5.90 -0.09 1.71
CA VAL A 3 5.07 -1.25 2.03
C VAL A 3 5.85 -2.54 1.75
N PHE A 4 5.93 -2.97 0.48
CA PHE A 4 6.44 -4.29 0.13
C PHE A 4 7.93 -4.49 0.44
N ALA A 5 8.81 -3.59 -0.02
CA ALA A 5 10.25 -3.76 0.17
C ALA A 5 10.64 -3.64 1.66
N LYS A 6 10.03 -2.69 2.38
CA LYS A 6 10.15 -2.58 3.84
C LYS A 6 9.69 -3.87 4.53
N ASN A 7 8.55 -4.42 4.12
CA ASN A 7 8.04 -5.67 4.68
C ASN A 7 8.98 -6.86 4.43
N LEU A 8 9.51 -6.99 3.21
CA LEU A 8 10.47 -8.05 2.87
C LEU A 8 11.75 -7.94 3.70
N PHE A 9 12.24 -6.72 3.94
CA PHE A 9 13.38 -6.50 4.82
C PHE A 9 13.06 -6.86 6.28
N GLU A 10 11.95 -6.38 6.83
CA GLU A 10 11.53 -6.69 8.21
C GLU A 10 11.23 -8.18 8.43
N ALA A 11 10.77 -8.89 7.40
CA ALA A 11 10.55 -10.33 7.42
C ALA A 11 11.83 -11.16 7.18
N GLY A 12 12.99 -10.51 6.99
CA GLY A 12 14.28 -11.18 6.78
C GLY A 12 14.51 -11.75 5.38
N HIS A 13 13.66 -11.41 4.41
CA HIS A 13 13.79 -11.83 3.01
C HIS A 13 14.74 -10.94 2.20
N LEU A 14 15.11 -9.76 2.71
CA LEU A 14 16.18 -8.94 2.16
C LEU A 14 17.30 -8.82 3.20
N GLN A 15 18.52 -9.09 2.77
CA GLN A 15 19.71 -8.87 3.58
C GLN A 15 19.98 -7.37 3.76
N PRO A 16 20.69 -6.95 4.82
CA PRO A 16 21.02 -5.55 5.06
C PRO A 16 21.68 -4.86 3.86
N LEU A 17 22.56 -5.57 3.13
CA LEU A 17 23.21 -5.04 1.93
C LEU A 17 22.21 -4.84 0.78
N GLU A 18 21.34 -5.82 0.51
CA GLU A 18 20.32 -5.73 -0.53
C GLU A 18 19.35 -4.59 -0.24
N TRP A 19 18.98 -4.42 1.04
CA TRP A 19 18.15 -3.31 1.49
C TRP A 19 18.85 -1.97 1.30
N ALA A 20 20.13 -1.84 1.68
CA ALA A 20 20.90 -0.62 1.46
C ALA A 20 20.95 -0.23 -0.03
N ILE A 21 21.29 -1.19 -0.90
CA ILE A 21 21.34 -0.99 -2.36
C ILE A 21 19.96 -0.57 -2.89
N TYR A 22 18.89 -1.25 -2.48
CA TYR A 22 17.52 -0.90 -2.89
C TYR A 22 17.15 0.53 -2.49
N GLN A 23 17.51 0.93 -1.27
CA GLN A 23 17.20 2.27 -0.76
C GLN A 23 17.95 3.37 -1.53
N ASP A 24 19.21 3.12 -1.87
CA ASP A 24 20.04 4.05 -2.65
C ASP A 24 19.49 4.24 -4.07
N TRP A 25 19.18 3.14 -4.75
CA TRP A 25 18.58 3.17 -6.10
C TRP A 25 17.24 3.89 -6.10
N HIS A 26 16.36 3.57 -5.14
CA HIS A 26 15.08 4.25 -5.00
C HIS A 26 15.25 5.75 -4.75
N GLY A 27 16.23 6.13 -3.92
CA GLY A 27 16.57 7.53 -3.66
C GLY A 27 17.07 8.26 -4.91
N PHE A 28 17.96 7.62 -5.68
CA PHE A 28 18.47 8.16 -6.92
C PHE A 28 17.36 8.39 -7.95
N LEU A 29 16.53 7.39 -8.21
CA LEU A 29 15.45 7.49 -9.20
C LEU A 29 14.43 8.57 -8.84
N LEU A 30 14.06 8.70 -7.57
CA LEU A 30 13.14 9.76 -7.14
C LEU A 30 13.74 11.16 -7.26
N ARG A 31 15.06 11.34 -7.07
CA ARG A 31 15.69 12.65 -7.34
C ARG A 31 15.68 13.01 -8.83
N GLN A 32 15.86 12.02 -9.70
CA GLN A 32 15.87 12.22 -11.15
C GLN A 32 14.46 12.42 -11.74
N LEU A 33 13.47 11.70 -11.21
CA LEU A 33 12.12 11.66 -11.75
C LEU A 33 11.09 12.46 -10.94
N GLY A 34 11.39 12.77 -9.67
CA GLY A 34 10.48 13.44 -8.73
C GLY A 34 9.88 14.75 -9.25
N PRO A 35 10.67 15.66 -9.89
CA PRO A 35 10.11 16.88 -10.47
C PRO A 35 9.08 16.64 -11.59
N ARG A 36 9.07 15.44 -12.19
CA ARG A 36 8.12 15.05 -13.25
C ARG A 36 6.96 14.20 -12.72
N ALA A 37 7.01 13.79 -11.46
CA ALA A 37 6.09 12.85 -10.84
C ALA A 37 5.49 13.44 -9.55
N THR A 38 4.96 14.66 -9.64
CA THR A 38 4.30 15.32 -8.52
C THR A 38 3.05 14.55 -8.11
N LEU A 39 3.02 14.12 -6.86
CA LEU A 39 1.87 13.41 -6.29
C LEU A 39 1.01 14.39 -5.50
N HIS A 40 -0.27 14.50 -5.88
CA HIS A 40 -1.22 15.41 -5.24
C HIS A 40 -2.04 14.77 -4.13
N GLY A 41 -2.13 13.43 -4.09
CA GLY A 41 -2.96 12.72 -3.13
C GLY A 41 -2.78 11.21 -3.22
N PHE A 42 -3.14 10.51 -2.15
CA PHE A 42 -3.35 9.07 -2.16
C PHE A 42 -4.82 8.75 -1.99
N LEU A 43 -5.29 7.76 -2.76
CA LEU A 43 -6.54 7.06 -2.48
C LEU A 43 -6.20 5.73 -1.81
N TYR A 44 -6.50 5.59 -0.53
CA TYR A 44 -6.24 4.36 0.22
C TYR A 44 -7.51 3.53 0.33
N LEU A 45 -7.59 2.46 -0.48
CA LEU A 45 -8.63 1.45 -0.41
C LEU A 45 -8.36 0.51 0.77
N ARG A 46 -9.02 0.76 1.90
CA ARG A 46 -8.80 0.05 3.15
C ARG A 46 -9.80 -1.11 3.29
N ALA A 47 -9.29 -2.32 3.46
CA ALA A 47 -10.04 -3.53 3.77
C ALA A 47 -9.25 -4.39 4.77
N MET A 48 -9.96 -5.24 5.51
CA MET A 48 -9.35 -6.15 6.46
C MET A 48 -8.57 -7.27 5.76
N PRO A 49 -7.46 -7.77 6.35
CA PRO A 49 -6.67 -8.85 5.76
C PRO A 49 -7.47 -10.10 5.40
N GLN A 50 -8.51 -10.43 6.16
CA GLN A 50 -9.42 -11.55 5.94
C GLN A 50 -10.20 -11.35 4.64
N THR A 51 -10.84 -10.19 4.48
CA THR A 51 -11.53 -9.77 3.26
C THR A 51 -10.60 -9.81 2.05
N CYS A 52 -9.37 -9.30 2.21
CA CYS A 52 -8.36 -9.35 1.16
C CYS A 52 -8.01 -10.80 0.77
N LEU A 53 -7.87 -11.71 1.74
CA LEU A 53 -7.58 -13.12 1.50
C LEU A 53 -8.71 -13.83 0.75
N GLU A 54 -9.96 -13.57 1.14
CA GLU A 54 -11.15 -14.10 0.46
C GLU A 54 -11.21 -13.65 -1.00
N ARG A 55 -10.99 -12.36 -1.25
CA ARG A 55 -10.93 -11.79 -2.61
C ARG A 55 -9.77 -12.38 -3.42
N LEU A 56 -8.62 -12.60 -2.79
CA LEU A 56 -7.46 -13.27 -3.38
C LEU A 56 -7.80 -14.67 -3.86
N ARG A 57 -8.43 -15.46 -2.99
CA ARG A 57 -8.88 -16.82 -3.29
C ARG A 57 -9.93 -16.85 -4.39
N ARG A 58 -10.90 -15.92 -4.37
CA ARG A 58 -11.93 -15.77 -5.42
C ARG A 58 -11.30 -15.51 -6.79
N ARG A 59 -10.25 -14.69 -6.84
CA ARG A 59 -9.54 -14.35 -8.08
C ARG A 59 -8.72 -15.51 -8.65
N ALA A 60 -8.29 -16.45 -7.80
CA ALA A 60 -7.64 -17.71 -8.18
C ALA A 60 -6.39 -17.55 -9.09
N ARG A 61 -5.52 -16.56 -8.81
CA ARG A 61 -4.22 -16.46 -9.50
C ARG A 61 -3.24 -17.50 -8.96
N SER A 62 -2.57 -18.22 -9.86
CA SER A 62 -1.64 -19.30 -9.53
C SER A 62 -0.48 -18.84 -8.65
N GLU A 63 0.07 -17.66 -8.93
CA GLU A 63 1.22 -17.07 -8.23
C GLU A 63 0.90 -16.69 -6.78
N GLU A 64 -0.38 -16.56 -6.46
CA GLU A 64 -0.86 -16.08 -5.16
C GLU A 64 -1.42 -17.20 -4.28
N GLY A 65 -1.45 -18.45 -4.78
CA GLY A 65 -2.02 -19.60 -4.07
C GLY A 65 -1.32 -19.92 -2.73
N GLY A 66 -0.07 -19.50 -2.56
CA GLY A 66 0.70 -19.66 -1.33
C GLY A 66 0.55 -18.53 -0.30
N ILE A 67 -0.19 -17.47 -0.62
CA ILE A 67 -0.30 -16.29 0.27
C ILE A 67 -1.10 -16.65 1.53
N GLN A 68 -0.48 -16.43 2.68
CA GLN A 68 -1.04 -16.69 4.01
C GLN A 68 -1.65 -15.41 4.60
N LEU A 69 -2.62 -15.56 5.52
CA LEU A 69 -3.25 -14.43 6.22
C LEU A 69 -2.21 -13.56 6.94
N GLY A 70 -1.21 -14.18 7.57
CA GLY A 70 -0.15 -13.47 8.30
C GLY A 70 0.62 -12.47 7.42
N TYR A 71 0.88 -12.83 6.16
CA TYR A 71 1.53 -11.90 5.23
C TYR A 71 0.63 -10.69 4.91
N LEU A 72 -0.67 -10.92 4.70
CA LEU A 72 -1.62 -9.82 4.47
C LEU A 72 -1.78 -8.91 5.70
N GLN A 73 -1.73 -9.48 6.91
CA GLN A 73 -1.72 -8.70 8.15
C GLN A 73 -0.48 -7.80 8.25
N GLN A 74 0.69 -8.31 7.89
CA GLN A 74 1.92 -7.50 7.85
C GLN A 74 1.79 -6.35 6.84
N LEU A 75 1.35 -6.64 5.61
CA LEU A 75 1.14 -5.62 4.59
C LEU A 75 0.11 -4.57 5.02
N HIS A 76 -1.00 -5.00 5.62
CA HIS A 76 -2.00 -4.08 6.16
C HIS A 76 -1.38 -3.15 7.19
N GLY A 77 -0.62 -3.68 8.15
CA GLY A 77 0.09 -2.86 9.15
C GLY A 77 1.06 -1.84 8.53
N GLN A 78 1.76 -2.17 7.44
CA GLN A 78 2.60 -1.19 6.76
C GLN A 78 1.79 -0.06 6.10
N HIS A 79 0.62 -0.38 5.52
CA HIS A 79 -0.25 0.66 4.96
C HIS A 79 -0.82 1.56 6.04
N GLU A 80 -1.30 1.01 7.17
CA GLU A 80 -1.83 1.78 8.29
C GLU A 80 -0.77 2.75 8.84
N ARG A 81 0.44 2.25 9.15
CA ARG A 81 1.57 3.06 9.63
C ARG A 81 1.94 4.19 8.68
N TRP A 82 1.87 3.94 7.37
CA TRP A 82 2.29 4.92 6.37
C TRP A 82 1.18 5.93 6.03
N LEU A 83 -0.01 5.44 5.73
CA LEU A 83 -1.08 6.24 5.12
C LEU A 83 -1.99 6.86 6.17
N VAL A 84 -2.16 6.22 7.33
CA VAL A 84 -3.09 6.64 8.39
C VAL A 84 -2.33 7.23 9.58
N GLU A 85 -1.48 6.44 10.25
CA GLU A 85 -0.78 6.84 11.48
C GLU A 85 0.37 7.82 11.24
N LYS A 86 0.89 7.87 10.00
CA LYS A 86 2.04 8.68 9.59
C LYS A 86 3.31 8.41 10.43
N THR A 87 3.48 7.18 10.91
CA THR A 87 4.63 6.75 11.72
C THR A 87 5.76 6.15 10.89
N THR A 88 5.50 5.78 9.62
CA THR A 88 6.55 5.33 8.70
C THR A 88 7.47 6.50 8.32
N GLU A 89 8.76 6.34 8.60
CA GLU A 89 9.77 7.32 8.17
C GLU A 89 9.85 7.39 6.64
N VAL A 90 9.57 8.58 6.11
CA VAL A 90 9.71 8.88 4.68
C VAL A 90 10.80 9.93 4.46
N HIS A 91 11.68 9.65 3.50
CA HIS A 91 12.87 10.48 3.24
C HIS A 91 12.63 11.52 2.13
N PHE A 92 11.37 11.77 1.76
CA PHE A 92 11.00 12.76 0.75
C PHE A 92 9.99 13.73 1.34
N ALA A 93 10.33 15.02 1.33
CA ALA A 93 9.52 16.07 1.95
C ALA A 93 8.11 16.12 1.37
N ASP A 94 7.99 15.99 0.04
CA ASP A 94 6.70 16.05 -0.66
C ASP A 94 5.74 14.97 -0.14
N LEU A 95 6.23 13.75 0.10
CA LEU A 95 5.43 12.62 0.57
C LEU A 95 4.91 12.78 2.02
N LYS A 96 5.52 13.65 2.84
CA LYS A 96 5.10 13.84 4.23
C LYS A 96 3.74 14.49 4.36
N HIS A 97 3.39 15.35 3.40
CA HIS A 97 2.21 16.21 3.48
C HIS A 97 1.14 15.88 2.43
N VAL A 98 1.34 14.82 1.63
CA VAL A 98 0.36 14.39 0.63
C VAL A 98 -0.94 13.98 1.35
N PRO A 99 -2.10 14.57 0.97
CA PRO A 99 -3.39 14.18 1.53
C PRO A 99 -3.71 12.72 1.21
N VAL A 100 -4.37 12.05 2.14
CA VAL A 100 -4.83 10.67 1.97
C VAL A 100 -6.34 10.64 2.16
N LEU A 101 -7.06 10.24 1.12
CA LEU A 101 -8.46 9.88 1.22
C LEU A 101 -8.56 8.37 1.50
N VAL A 102 -9.12 8.01 2.65
CA VAL A 102 -9.33 6.62 3.03
C VAL A 102 -10.74 6.19 2.64
N LEU A 103 -10.84 5.15 1.83
CA LEU A 103 -12.11 4.54 1.47
C LEU A 103 -12.22 3.18 2.14
N ASP A 104 -13.21 3.01 3.02
CA ASP A 104 -13.55 1.71 3.58
C ASP A 104 -14.24 0.88 2.50
N VAL A 105 -13.55 -0.18 2.08
CA VAL A 105 -14.01 -1.12 1.06
C VAL A 105 -14.00 -2.53 1.60
N ASP A 106 -14.22 -2.71 2.91
CA ASP A 106 -14.28 -4.04 3.53
C ASP A 106 -15.52 -4.82 3.05
N LYS A 107 -16.65 -4.12 2.87
CA LYS A 107 -17.81 -4.68 2.19
C LYS A 107 -17.55 -4.79 0.69
N ASP A 108 -17.98 -5.90 0.09
CA ASP A 108 -17.91 -6.06 -1.36
C ASP A 108 -18.84 -5.05 -2.03
N PHE A 109 -18.31 -4.30 -2.98
CA PHE A 109 -19.01 -3.25 -3.71
C PHE A 109 -18.96 -3.46 -5.22
N GLU A 110 -18.35 -4.56 -5.70
CA GLU A 110 -18.17 -4.85 -7.14
C GLU A 110 -19.50 -4.82 -7.91
N HIS A 111 -20.58 -5.24 -7.26
CA HIS A 111 -21.92 -5.32 -7.84
C HIS A 111 -22.97 -4.47 -7.11
N ASP A 112 -22.56 -3.58 -6.20
CA ASP A 112 -23.47 -2.71 -5.43
C ASP A 112 -23.36 -1.27 -5.92
N ALA A 113 -24.28 -0.88 -6.82
CA ALA A 113 -24.29 0.45 -7.40
C ALA A 113 -24.54 1.57 -6.37
N ALA A 114 -25.23 1.28 -5.27
CA ALA A 114 -25.46 2.27 -4.21
C ALA A 114 -24.17 2.53 -3.44
N VAL A 115 -23.44 1.48 -3.07
CA VAL A 115 -22.12 1.60 -2.40
C VAL A 115 -21.10 2.26 -3.32
N GLN A 116 -21.09 1.90 -4.62
CA GLN A 116 -20.26 2.56 -5.62
C GLN A 116 -20.54 4.08 -5.68
N GLY A 117 -21.82 4.47 -5.71
CA GLY A 117 -22.21 5.88 -5.68
C GLY A 117 -21.68 6.62 -4.46
N VAL A 118 -21.82 6.02 -3.27
CA VAL A 118 -21.30 6.59 -2.01
C VAL A 118 -19.78 6.74 -2.04
N LEU A 119 -19.04 5.74 -2.55
CA LEU A 119 -17.58 5.83 -2.67
C LEU A 119 -17.16 6.93 -3.65
N MET A 120 -17.86 7.07 -4.78
CA MET A 120 -17.56 8.10 -5.78
C MET A 120 -17.82 9.52 -5.23
N THR A 121 -18.84 9.71 -4.39
CA THR A 121 -19.10 11.01 -3.75
C THR A 121 -18.03 11.46 -2.76
N GLN A 122 -17.17 10.55 -2.29
CA GLN A 122 -16.05 10.89 -1.40
C GLN A 122 -14.80 11.32 -2.17
N VAL A 123 -14.69 10.92 -3.44
CA VAL A 123 -13.54 11.23 -4.31
C VAL A 123 -13.73 12.56 -5.05
N GLY A 124 -15.00 12.97 -5.26
CA GLY A 124 -15.39 14.15 -6.03
C GLY A 124 -15.68 15.40 -5.19
#